data_AF-A0A1Q3QU85-F1
#
_entry.id   AF-A0A1Q3QU85-F1
#
_cell.length_a   1.000
_cell.length_b   1.000
_cell.length_c   1.000
_cell.angle_alpha   90.00
_cell.angle_beta   90.00
_cell.angle_gamma   90.00
#
_symmetry.space_group_name_H-M   'P 1'
#
loop_
_entity.id
_entity.type
_entity.pdbx_description
1 polymer ?
#
loop_
_entity_poly.entity_id
_entity_poly.type
_entity_poly.pdbx_seq_one_letter_code
_entity_poly.pdbx_strand_id
1 'polypeptide(L)'
;MPNKSGSLYGLTILSPIIDDEKATPSHDLQIRKYLAGLATDDGSPFALAPGTHLARLVVMDDVIYVGMPACEEHLKSKYLVLESNFDGELDDYLGGLADHVPEQLDSIWGHCVAYPGAGNRQAFIDYMKACQIDTTFYFAAINDKSLPETLRALHTRTAVADFIANHQGMEPARLQAEFVQFVAQLRSEPIPGPGTGGIARDIKTGGRNE
;
A
#
# COMPACT_ATOMS: atom_id res chain seq x y z
N MET A 1 19.74 -8.23 2.48
CA MET A 1 18.73 -9.26 2.14
C MET A 1 18.04 -8.81 0.87
N PRO A 2 17.59 -9.71 -0.02
CA PRO A 2 17.01 -9.32 -1.31
C PRO A 2 15.74 -8.45 -1.18
N ASN A 3 15.03 -8.60 -0.06
CA ASN A 3 13.82 -7.86 0.30
C ASN A 3 14.07 -6.56 1.09
N LYS A 4 15.32 -6.11 1.24
CA LYS A 4 15.66 -4.84 1.92
C LYS A 4 16.57 -3.97 1.06
N SER A 5 16.23 -2.70 0.95
CA SER A 5 16.96 -1.67 0.22
C SER A 5 16.96 -0.40 1.08
N GLY A 6 18.11 -0.08 1.68
CA GLY A 6 18.21 0.99 2.66
C GLY A 6 17.26 0.77 3.84
N SER A 7 16.36 1.72 4.08
CA SER A 7 15.33 1.63 5.14
C SER A 7 14.01 1.01 4.69
N LEU A 8 13.85 0.72 3.39
CA LEU A 8 12.64 0.10 2.86
C LEU A 8 12.72 -1.42 2.90
N TYR A 9 11.58 -2.02 3.18
CA TYR A 9 11.31 -3.45 3.09
C TYR A 9 10.30 -3.72 1.98
N GLY A 10 10.60 -4.68 1.12
CA GLY A 10 9.67 -5.22 0.12
C GLY A 10 9.04 -6.52 0.62
N LEU A 11 7.72 -6.56 0.70
CA LEU A 11 6.96 -7.70 1.22
C LEU A 11 6.06 -8.27 0.12
N THR A 12 6.09 -9.60 -0.01
CA THR A 12 5.16 -10.36 -0.84
C THR A 12 4.56 -11.50 -0.04
N ILE A 13 3.24 -11.54 0.08
CA ILE A 13 2.49 -12.59 0.77
C ILE A 13 1.56 -13.27 -0.21
N LEU A 14 1.56 -14.60 -0.21
CA LEU A 14 0.55 -15.43 -0.87
C LEU A 14 -0.24 -16.19 0.19
N SER A 15 -1.46 -15.75 0.44
CA SER A 15 -2.37 -16.41 1.37
C SER A 15 -3.40 -17.25 0.60
N PRO A 16 -3.44 -18.58 0.76
CA PRO A 16 -4.41 -19.42 0.06
C PRO A 16 -5.83 -19.08 0.51
N ILE A 17 -6.73 -18.88 -0.44
CA ILE A 17 -8.14 -18.57 -0.21
C ILE A 17 -8.89 -19.88 0.08
N ILE A 18 -9.84 -19.83 1.01
CA ILE A 18 -10.70 -20.97 1.35
C ILE A 18 -11.51 -21.38 0.12
N ASP A 19 -11.43 -22.66 -0.24
CA ASP A 19 -12.28 -23.28 -1.25
C ASP A 19 -13.46 -23.99 -0.56
N ASP A 20 -14.59 -23.30 -0.49
CA ASP A 20 -15.84 -23.82 0.08
C ASP A 20 -16.95 -23.75 -0.98
N GLU A 21 -17.31 -24.91 -1.53
CA GLU A 21 -18.38 -25.07 -2.53
C GLU A 21 -19.76 -24.60 -2.03
N LYS A 22 -19.95 -24.49 -0.70
CA LYS A 22 -21.22 -24.06 -0.09
C LYS A 22 -21.31 -22.56 0.12
N ALA A 23 -20.19 -21.84 0.05
CA ALA A 23 -20.16 -20.40 0.24
C ALA A 23 -20.75 -19.67 -0.98
N THR A 24 -21.82 -18.89 -0.77
CA THR A 24 -22.46 -18.10 -1.83
C THR A 24 -22.62 -16.64 -1.38
N PRO A 25 -21.90 -15.68 -1.98
CA PRO A 25 -20.86 -15.83 -3.00
C PRO A 25 -19.58 -16.50 -2.45
N SER A 26 -18.75 -17.05 -3.34
CA SER A 26 -17.48 -17.70 -2.96
C SER A 26 -16.53 -16.74 -2.24
N HIS A 27 -15.58 -17.28 -1.46
CA HIS A 27 -14.62 -16.50 -0.68
C HIS A 27 -13.83 -15.49 -1.53
N ASP A 28 -13.39 -15.88 -2.73
CA ASP A 28 -12.68 -14.98 -3.64
C ASP A 28 -13.56 -13.80 -4.12
N LEU A 29 -14.84 -14.04 -4.38
CA LEU A 29 -15.78 -12.98 -4.76
C LEU A 29 -16.10 -12.04 -3.58
N GLN A 30 -16.17 -12.57 -2.36
CA GLN A 30 -16.33 -11.75 -1.15
C GLN A 30 -15.13 -10.82 -0.95
N ILE A 31 -13.90 -11.35 -1.09
CA ILE A 31 -12.68 -10.54 -1.05
C ILE A 31 -12.72 -9.47 -2.15
N ARG A 32 -12.96 -9.85 -3.42
CA ARG A 32 -13.00 -8.90 -4.55
C ARG A 32 -14.01 -7.78 -4.32
N LYS A 33 -15.20 -8.11 -3.82
CA LYS A 33 -16.24 -7.13 -3.49
C LYS A 33 -15.78 -6.18 -2.39
N TYR A 34 -15.14 -6.69 -1.33
CA TYR A 34 -14.62 -5.87 -0.24
C TYR A 34 -13.51 -4.95 -0.73
N LEU A 35 -12.52 -5.48 -1.48
CA LEU A 35 -11.41 -4.70 -2.03
C LEU A 35 -11.87 -3.58 -2.97
N ALA A 36 -12.91 -3.82 -3.77
CA ALA A 36 -13.49 -2.81 -4.66
C ALA A 36 -14.16 -1.64 -3.89
N GLY A 37 -14.53 -1.86 -2.62
CA GLY A 37 -15.11 -0.84 -1.75
C GLY A 37 -14.11 -0.10 -0.87
N LEU A 38 -12.82 -0.47 -0.90
CA LEU A 38 -11.80 0.20 -0.10
C LEU A 38 -11.54 1.62 -0.62
N ALA A 39 -11.41 2.54 0.33
CA ALA A 39 -10.93 3.89 0.06
C ALA A 39 -9.49 3.84 -0.51
N THR A 40 -9.19 4.76 -1.41
CA THR A 40 -7.86 4.89 -2.05
C THR A 40 -7.13 6.19 -1.67
N ASP A 41 -7.77 6.99 -0.81
CA ASP A 41 -7.26 8.22 -0.23
C ASP A 41 -6.72 7.96 1.20
N ASP A 42 -6.79 8.95 2.07
CA ASP A 42 -6.40 8.88 3.48
C ASP A 42 -7.29 7.95 4.31
N GLY A 43 -8.45 7.53 3.79
CA GLY A 43 -9.29 6.49 4.38
C GLY A 43 -8.82 5.06 4.10
N SER A 44 -7.81 4.87 3.25
CA SER A 44 -7.25 3.54 2.95
C SER A 44 -6.69 2.88 4.21
N PRO A 45 -6.90 1.56 4.43
CA PRO A 45 -6.29 0.87 5.57
C PRO A 45 -4.76 0.97 5.56
N PHE A 46 -4.15 1.10 4.39
CA PHE A 46 -2.71 1.24 4.23
C PHE A 46 -2.21 2.68 4.40
N ALA A 47 -3.10 3.67 4.35
CA ALA A 47 -2.78 5.03 4.78
C ALA A 47 -2.72 5.14 6.31
N LEU A 48 -3.55 4.33 7.01
CA LEU A 48 -3.55 4.20 8.45
C LEU A 48 -2.39 3.34 8.98
N ALA A 49 -1.89 2.41 8.16
CA ALA A 49 -0.73 1.58 8.45
C ALA A 49 0.58 2.40 8.35
N PRO A 50 1.27 2.69 9.46
CA PRO A 50 2.42 3.59 9.45
C PRO A 50 3.56 3.08 8.55
N GLY A 51 4.18 4.00 7.81
CA GLY A 51 5.35 3.69 6.99
C GLY A 51 5.05 3.01 5.65
N THR A 52 3.78 2.80 5.28
CA THR A 52 3.42 2.20 3.98
C THR A 52 3.62 3.19 2.84
N HIS A 53 4.55 2.90 1.93
CA HIS A 53 4.72 3.64 0.67
C HIS A 53 3.79 3.11 -0.42
N LEU A 54 3.60 1.80 -0.45
CA LEU A 54 2.75 1.09 -1.40
C LEU A 54 2.17 -0.14 -0.72
N ALA A 55 0.90 -0.41 -1.00
CA ALA A 55 0.30 -1.70 -0.73
C ALA A 55 -0.71 -2.02 -1.83
N ARG A 56 -0.69 -3.27 -2.31
CA ARG A 56 -1.60 -3.75 -3.33
C ARG A 56 -2.10 -5.13 -2.97
N LEU A 57 -3.43 -5.26 -2.99
CA LEU A 57 -4.14 -6.52 -2.81
C LEU A 57 -4.74 -6.97 -4.13
N VAL A 58 -4.49 -8.23 -4.51
CA VAL A 58 -5.05 -8.84 -5.71
C VAL A 58 -5.47 -10.27 -5.40
N VAL A 59 -6.63 -10.67 -5.90
CA VAL A 59 -7.02 -12.08 -5.95
C VAL A 59 -6.51 -12.68 -7.25
N MET A 60 -5.63 -13.67 -7.13
CA MET A 60 -5.07 -14.45 -8.23
C MET A 60 -5.79 -15.80 -8.29
N ASP A 61 -6.54 -16.02 -9.37
CA ASP A 61 -7.32 -17.24 -9.55
C ASP A 61 -6.42 -18.41 -10.01
N ASP A 62 -5.53 -18.13 -10.96
CA ASP A 62 -4.57 -19.08 -11.50
C ASP A 62 -3.38 -18.35 -12.16
N VAL A 63 -2.37 -19.10 -12.59
CA VAL A 63 -1.27 -18.59 -13.44
C VAL A 63 -1.66 -18.68 -14.92
N ILE A 64 -1.13 -17.75 -15.72
CA ILE A 64 -1.39 -17.72 -17.16
C ILE A 64 -0.25 -18.43 -17.88
N TYR A 65 -0.59 -19.34 -18.78
CA TYR A 65 0.38 -19.94 -19.69
C TYR A 65 0.84 -18.93 -20.75
N VAL A 66 2.15 -18.65 -20.80
CA VAL A 66 2.75 -17.62 -21.67
C VAL A 66 3.37 -18.17 -22.97
N GLY A 67 3.14 -19.44 -23.29
CA GLY A 67 3.71 -20.09 -24.46
C GLY A 67 5.11 -20.66 -24.25
N MET A 68 5.68 -21.25 -25.31
CA MET A 68 6.99 -21.89 -25.26
C MET A 68 8.11 -20.88 -24.90
N PRO A 69 9.07 -21.22 -24.04
CA PRO A 69 9.39 -22.57 -23.52
C PRO A 69 8.75 -22.92 -22.17
N ALA A 70 7.82 -22.12 -21.65
CA ALA A 70 7.12 -22.45 -20.41
C ALA A 70 6.26 -23.71 -20.59
N CYS A 71 5.87 -24.37 -19.50
CA CYS A 71 4.79 -25.36 -19.51
C CYS A 71 3.52 -24.76 -18.90
N GLU A 72 2.38 -25.39 -19.20
CA GLU A 72 1.13 -25.07 -18.54
C GLU A 72 1.17 -25.55 -17.09
N GLU A 73 0.91 -24.64 -16.16
CA GLU A 73 0.88 -24.88 -14.74
C GLU A 73 -0.43 -24.37 -14.17
N HIS A 74 -0.90 -24.99 -13.08
CA HIS A 74 -2.09 -24.57 -12.37
C HIS A 74 -1.80 -24.46 -10.88
N LEU A 75 -2.35 -23.42 -10.26
CA LEU A 75 -2.30 -23.23 -8.83
C LEU A 75 -3.19 -24.24 -8.12
N LYS A 76 -2.74 -24.72 -6.96
CA LYS A 76 -3.52 -25.64 -6.11
C LYS A 76 -4.65 -24.96 -5.34
N SER A 77 -4.69 -23.63 -5.36
CA SER A 77 -5.67 -22.78 -4.69
C SER A 77 -5.71 -21.44 -5.39
N LYS A 78 -6.80 -20.69 -5.21
CA LYS A 78 -6.78 -19.25 -5.46
C LYS A 78 -5.99 -18.58 -4.34
N TYR A 79 -5.29 -17.49 -4.64
CA TYR A 79 -4.46 -16.80 -3.65
C TYR A 79 -4.86 -15.33 -3.53
N LEU A 80 -4.87 -14.85 -2.29
CA LEU A 80 -4.78 -13.44 -1.99
C LEU A 80 -3.30 -13.05 -2.01
N VAL A 81 -2.96 -12.13 -2.90
CA VAL A 81 -1.62 -11.57 -3.03
C VAL A 81 -1.59 -10.21 -2.36
N LEU A 82 -0.71 -10.03 -1.37
CA LEU A 82 -0.31 -8.72 -0.87
C LEU A 82 1.11 -8.43 -1.36
N GLU A 83 1.28 -7.31 -2.04
CA GLU A 83 2.58 -6.69 -2.23
C GLU A 83 2.59 -5.37 -1.45
N SER A 84 3.67 -5.11 -0.71
CA SER A 84 3.83 -3.87 0.01
C SER A 84 5.28 -3.43 0.13
N ASN A 85 5.49 -2.12 0.09
CA ASN A 85 6.75 -1.48 0.38
C ASN A 85 6.57 -0.53 1.56
N PHE A 86 7.36 -0.72 2.61
CA PHE A 86 7.22 0.06 3.84
C PHE A 86 8.56 0.36 4.51
N ASP A 87 8.55 1.35 5.39
CA ASP A 87 9.69 1.70 6.23
C ASP A 87 9.84 0.74 7.41
N GLY A 88 11.08 0.36 7.72
CA GLY A 88 11.43 -0.32 8.96
C GLY A 88 11.42 -1.85 8.86
N GLU A 89 11.04 -2.50 9.96
CA GLU A 89 11.15 -3.95 10.13
C GLU A 89 9.79 -4.65 9.98
N LEU A 90 9.82 -5.89 9.47
CA LEU A 90 8.62 -6.65 9.13
C LEU A 90 7.65 -6.82 10.32
N ASP A 91 8.17 -7.16 11.50
CA ASP A 91 7.35 -7.45 12.68
C ASP A 91 6.64 -6.20 13.20
N ASP A 92 7.34 -5.07 13.17
CA ASP A 92 6.79 -3.77 13.57
C ASP A 92 5.70 -3.33 12.59
N TYR A 93 5.93 -3.53 11.29
CA TYR A 93 4.95 -3.22 10.26
C TYR A 93 3.68 -4.07 10.37
N LEU A 94 3.82 -5.39 10.46
CA LEU A 94 2.69 -6.31 10.61
C LEU A 94 1.96 -6.09 11.94
N GLY A 95 2.70 -5.81 13.01
CA GLY A 95 2.11 -5.42 14.29
C GLY A 95 1.32 -4.12 14.20
N GLY A 96 1.86 -3.11 13.51
CA GLY A 96 1.17 -1.85 13.25
C GLY A 96 -0.12 -2.04 12.45
N LEU A 97 -0.12 -2.91 11.44
CA LEU A 97 -1.33 -3.28 10.71
C LEU A 97 -2.40 -3.89 11.63
N ALA A 98 -2.03 -4.86 12.46
CA ALA A 98 -2.95 -5.49 13.41
C ALA A 98 -3.50 -4.49 14.43
N ASP A 99 -2.69 -3.52 14.86
CA ASP A 99 -3.10 -2.51 15.84
C ASP A 99 -4.05 -1.44 15.24
N HIS A 100 -3.85 -1.03 13.98
CA HIS A 100 -4.56 0.12 13.39
C HIS A 100 -5.74 -0.27 12.50
N VAL A 101 -5.70 -1.43 11.85
CA VAL A 101 -6.72 -1.87 10.88
C VAL A 101 -7.17 -3.33 11.07
N PRO A 102 -7.45 -3.78 12.32
CA PRO A 102 -7.79 -5.18 12.60
C PRO A 102 -9.07 -5.62 11.87
N GLU A 103 -10.08 -4.76 11.83
CA GLU A 103 -11.37 -5.08 11.18
C GLU A 103 -11.22 -5.29 9.67
N GLN A 104 -10.39 -4.49 9.02
CA GLN A 104 -10.10 -4.62 7.59
C GLN A 104 -9.29 -5.89 7.31
N LEU A 105 -8.29 -6.20 8.16
CA LEU A 105 -7.53 -7.44 8.06
C LEU A 105 -8.44 -8.66 8.22
N ASP A 106 -9.32 -8.67 9.22
CA ASP A 106 -10.28 -9.75 9.45
C ASP A 106 -11.29 -9.88 8.30
N SER A 107 -11.74 -8.76 7.72
CA SER A 107 -12.65 -8.77 6.56
C SER A 107 -12.01 -9.34 5.29
N ILE A 108 -10.68 -9.23 5.16
CA ILE A 108 -9.95 -9.69 3.97
C ILE A 108 -9.42 -11.11 4.19
N TRP A 109 -8.61 -11.32 5.21
CA TRP A 109 -7.94 -12.58 5.49
C TRP A 109 -8.82 -13.59 6.23
N GLY A 110 -9.97 -13.19 6.78
CA GLY A 110 -10.98 -14.13 7.29
C GLY A 110 -11.48 -15.12 6.21
N HIS A 111 -11.23 -14.82 4.95
CA HIS A 111 -11.51 -15.70 3.81
C HIS A 111 -10.30 -16.56 3.37
N CYS A 112 -9.18 -16.50 4.08
CA CYS A 112 -7.96 -17.28 3.81
C CYS A 112 -7.81 -18.46 4.76
N VAL A 113 -7.20 -19.54 4.27
CA VAL A 113 -7.00 -20.77 5.03
C VAL A 113 -6.12 -20.50 6.24
N ALA A 114 -6.52 -21.02 7.40
CA ALA A 114 -5.79 -20.98 8.67
C ALA A 114 -5.45 -19.57 9.21
N TYR A 115 -6.14 -18.53 8.73
CA TYR A 115 -5.99 -17.19 9.28
C TYR A 115 -6.43 -17.15 10.76
N PRO A 116 -5.60 -16.64 11.68
CA PRO A 116 -5.89 -16.69 13.12
C PRO A 116 -6.71 -15.51 13.66
N GLY A 117 -7.01 -14.51 12.81
CA GLY A 117 -7.57 -13.22 13.25
C GLY A 117 -6.51 -12.20 13.66
N ALA A 118 -6.78 -10.91 13.42
CA ALA A 118 -5.90 -9.81 13.78
C ALA A 118 -5.82 -9.56 15.30
N GLY A 119 -6.86 -9.96 16.05
CA GLY A 119 -6.93 -9.78 17.51
C GLY A 119 -5.83 -10.49 18.30
N ASN A 120 -5.20 -11.53 17.74
CA ASN A 120 -3.97 -12.11 18.29
C ASN A 120 -2.77 -11.69 17.45
N ARG A 121 -2.14 -10.56 17.82
CA ARG A 121 -1.03 -9.95 17.10
C ARG A 121 0.11 -10.92 16.77
N GLN A 122 0.53 -11.75 17.72
CA GLN A 122 1.66 -12.67 17.46
C GLN A 122 1.26 -13.76 16.47
N ALA A 123 0.09 -14.37 16.64
CA ALA A 123 -0.40 -15.38 15.70
C ALA A 123 -0.59 -14.81 14.29
N PHE A 124 -1.08 -13.57 14.18
CA PHE A 124 -1.18 -12.85 12.92
C PHE A 124 0.20 -12.67 12.25
N ILE A 125 1.20 -12.19 12.99
CA ILE A 125 2.56 -12.01 12.47
C ILE A 125 3.15 -13.35 11.99
N ASP A 126 3.00 -14.41 12.79
CA ASP A 126 3.49 -15.74 12.47
C ASP A 126 2.82 -16.31 11.21
N TYR A 127 1.51 -16.10 11.07
CA TYR A 127 0.74 -16.45 9.87
C TYR A 127 1.26 -15.72 8.63
N MET A 128 1.44 -14.40 8.71
CA MET A 128 1.90 -13.58 7.58
C MET A 128 3.31 -13.99 7.13
N LYS A 129 4.21 -14.29 8.06
CA LYS A 129 5.54 -14.84 7.76
C LYS A 129 5.48 -16.21 7.12
N ALA A 130 4.56 -17.08 7.57
CA ALA A 130 4.38 -18.40 6.96
C ALA A 130 3.84 -18.32 5.52
N CYS A 131 3.06 -17.29 5.20
CA CYS A 131 2.58 -17.00 3.84
C CYS A 131 3.54 -16.14 3.00
N GLN A 132 4.66 -15.67 3.58
CA GLN A 132 5.61 -14.83 2.88
C GLN A 132 6.41 -15.64 1.86
N ILE A 133 6.57 -15.07 0.67
CA ILE A 133 7.56 -15.51 -0.31
C ILE A 133 8.75 -14.54 -0.27
N ASP A 134 9.96 -15.07 -0.42
CA ASP A 134 11.15 -14.22 -0.48
C ASP A 134 11.06 -13.27 -1.69
N THR A 135 10.88 -11.98 -1.40
CA THR A 135 10.79 -10.93 -2.42
C THR A 135 12.18 -10.67 -2.98
N THR A 136 12.41 -11.13 -4.21
CA THR A 136 13.73 -11.06 -4.87
C THR A 136 13.94 -9.78 -5.67
N PHE A 137 12.87 -9.06 -6.00
CA PHE A 137 12.93 -7.80 -6.74
C PHE A 137 11.72 -6.92 -6.40
N TYR A 138 11.99 -5.69 -5.98
CA TYR A 138 11.00 -4.63 -5.80
C TYR A 138 11.63 -3.27 -6.12
N PHE A 139 10.81 -2.29 -6.47
CA PHE A 139 11.30 -0.98 -6.88
C PHE A 139 11.26 0.03 -5.72
N ALA A 140 12.43 0.33 -5.16
CA ALA A 140 12.61 1.39 -4.15
C ALA A 140 13.26 2.62 -4.81
N ALA A 141 12.45 3.50 -5.41
CA ALA A 141 12.93 4.69 -6.12
C ALA A 141 13.76 5.64 -5.24
N ILE A 142 13.39 5.72 -3.96
CA ILE A 142 14.05 6.49 -2.91
C ILE A 142 14.16 5.54 -1.72
N ASN A 143 15.37 5.13 -1.37
CA ASN A 143 15.58 4.05 -0.39
C ASN A 143 16.29 4.48 0.90
N ASP A 144 16.62 5.77 1.02
CA ASP A 144 17.26 6.41 2.16
C ASP A 144 16.38 7.52 2.79
N LYS A 145 15.09 7.55 2.42
CA LYS A 145 14.10 8.48 2.96
C LYS A 145 12.87 7.73 3.42
N SER A 146 12.38 8.13 4.58
CA SER A 146 11.12 7.66 5.15
C SER A 146 9.90 8.24 4.41
N LEU A 147 8.74 7.64 4.62
CA LEU A 147 7.46 8.12 4.13
C LEU A 147 7.18 9.58 4.55
N PRO A 148 7.34 10.00 5.83
CA PRO A 148 7.18 11.40 6.24
C PRO A 148 8.09 12.37 5.48
N GLU A 149 9.34 12.00 5.23
CA GLU A 149 10.28 12.84 4.46
C GLU A 149 9.85 12.97 3.00
N THR A 150 9.40 11.87 2.40
CA THR A 150 8.89 11.85 1.02
C THR A 150 7.64 12.72 0.88
N LEU A 151 6.67 12.57 1.78
CA LEU A 151 5.45 13.39 1.80
C LEU A 151 5.76 14.87 2.01
N ARG A 152 6.66 15.22 2.93
CA ARG A 152 7.14 16.60 3.11
C ARG A 152 7.77 17.16 1.84
N ALA A 153 8.61 16.38 1.16
CA ALA A 153 9.29 16.82 -0.05
C ALA A 153 8.28 17.07 -1.20
N LEU A 154 7.30 16.18 -1.38
CA LEU A 154 6.23 16.33 -2.36
C LEU A 154 5.38 17.58 -2.07
N HIS A 155 4.98 17.77 -0.82
CA HIS A 155 4.22 18.95 -0.40
C HIS A 155 5.01 20.25 -0.63
N THR A 156 6.28 20.26 -0.24
CA THR A 156 7.19 21.39 -0.47
C THR A 156 7.30 21.72 -1.96
N ARG A 157 7.46 20.70 -2.80
CA ARG A 157 7.52 20.88 -4.26
C ARG A 157 6.26 21.53 -4.81
N THR A 158 5.08 21.04 -4.41
CA THR A 158 3.80 21.59 -4.85
C THR A 158 3.63 23.03 -4.36
N ALA A 159 3.85 23.29 -3.06
CA ALA A 159 3.70 24.61 -2.47
C ALA A 159 4.64 25.66 -3.11
N VAL A 160 5.88 25.29 -3.42
CA VAL A 160 6.83 26.18 -4.12
C VAL A 160 6.39 26.42 -5.56
N ALA A 161 5.90 25.40 -6.27
CA ALA A 161 5.39 25.56 -7.63
C ALA A 161 4.19 26.52 -7.68
N ASP A 162 3.25 26.37 -6.74
CA ASP A 162 2.08 27.24 -6.61
C ASP A 162 2.49 28.68 -6.25
N PHE A 163 3.46 28.84 -5.34
CA PHE A 163 4.02 30.14 -5.02
C PHE A 163 4.60 30.81 -6.28
N ILE A 164 5.44 30.10 -7.04
CA ILE A 164 6.03 30.62 -8.27
C ILE A 164 4.92 31.03 -9.26
N ALA A 165 3.91 30.18 -9.48
CA ALA A 165 2.82 30.46 -10.41
C ALA A 165 2.03 31.73 -10.04
N ASN A 166 1.75 31.91 -8.75
CA ASN A 166 0.92 33.02 -8.25
C ASN A 166 1.65 34.36 -8.11
N HIS A 167 2.98 34.37 -8.15
CA HIS A 167 3.79 35.59 -7.92
C HIS A 167 4.57 36.05 -9.16
N GLN A 168 4.18 35.58 -10.36
CA GLN A 168 4.79 36.04 -11.62
C GLN A 168 4.57 37.54 -11.85
N GLY A 169 5.65 38.24 -12.25
CA GLY A 169 5.60 39.67 -12.55
C GLY A 169 5.45 40.59 -11.33
N MET A 170 5.59 40.06 -10.11
CA MET A 170 5.51 40.86 -8.88
C MET A 170 6.78 41.71 -8.67
N GLU A 171 6.61 42.89 -8.07
CA GLU A 171 7.73 43.76 -7.69
C GLU A 171 8.72 43.05 -6.75
N PRO A 172 10.05 43.15 -6.98
CA PRO A 172 11.05 42.35 -6.27
C PRO A 172 11.02 42.47 -4.74
N ALA A 173 10.84 43.68 -4.20
CA ALA A 173 10.79 43.90 -2.75
C ALA A 173 9.59 43.21 -2.10
N ARG A 174 8.45 43.19 -2.82
CA ARG A 174 7.24 42.52 -2.37
C ARG A 174 7.37 41.01 -2.46
N LEU A 175 7.90 40.51 -3.58
CA LEU A 175 8.18 39.08 -3.77
C LEU A 175 9.09 38.53 -2.67
N GLN A 176 10.15 39.26 -2.31
CA GLN A 176 11.05 38.86 -1.23
C GLN A 176 10.33 38.76 0.11
N ALA A 177 9.52 39.77 0.46
CA ALA A 177 8.78 39.79 1.72
C ALA A 177 7.77 38.63 1.81
N GLU A 178 7.01 38.40 0.74
CA GLU A 178 6.01 37.31 0.67
C GLU A 178 6.69 35.94 0.65
N PHE A 179 7.85 35.79 0.00
CA PHE A 179 8.63 34.54 0.02
C PHE A 179 9.14 34.19 1.44
N VAL A 180 9.63 35.16 2.20
CA VAL A 180 10.07 34.93 3.59
C VAL A 180 8.90 34.45 4.46
N GLN A 181 7.72 35.05 4.30
CA GLN A 181 6.51 34.62 5.01
C GLN A 181 6.08 33.22 4.59
N PHE A 182 6.05 32.94 3.29
CA PHE A 182 5.75 31.62 2.73
C PHE A 182 6.66 30.53 3.28
N VAL A 183 7.99 30.74 3.28
CA VAL A 183 8.95 29.75 3.80
C VAL A 183 8.76 29.53 5.30
N ALA A 184 8.48 30.59 6.07
CA ALA A 184 8.21 30.48 7.50
C ALA A 184 6.94 29.66 7.77
N GLN A 185 5.87 29.88 7.00
CA GLN A 185 4.63 29.13 7.08
C GLN A 185 4.84 27.65 6.68
N LEU A 186 5.48 27.40 5.54
CA LEU A 186 5.69 26.04 5.04
C LEU A 186 6.51 25.18 6.03
N ARG A 187 7.44 25.79 6.77
CA ARG A 187 8.24 25.11 7.81
C ARG A 187 7.44 24.78 9.07
N SER A 188 6.40 25.54 9.39
CA SER A 188 5.57 25.31 10.59
C SER A 188 4.40 24.37 10.34
N GLU A 189 4.07 24.06 9.09
CA GLU A 189 3.00 23.14 8.74
C GLU A 189 3.27 21.72 9.25
N PRO A 190 2.22 20.98 9.67
CA PRO A 190 2.36 19.58 10.06
C PRO A 190 2.81 18.72 8.87
N ILE A 191 3.32 17.52 9.17
CA ILE A 191 3.68 16.53 8.14
C ILE A 191 2.38 16.15 7.41
N PRO A 192 2.37 16.14 6.06
CA PRO A 192 1.20 15.68 5.31
C PRO A 192 0.84 14.24 5.67
N GLY A 193 -0.45 13.95 5.77
CA GLY A 193 -0.92 12.59 6.00
C GLY A 193 -0.68 11.69 4.78
N PRO A 194 -0.48 10.38 4.97
CA PRO A 194 -0.56 9.42 3.88
C PRO A 194 -1.93 9.51 3.18
N GLY A 195 -1.97 9.31 1.86
CA GLY A 195 -3.23 9.32 1.09
C GLY A 195 -3.82 10.70 0.79
N THR A 196 -3.36 11.79 1.43
CA THR A 196 -3.98 13.13 1.30
C THR A 196 -3.60 13.92 0.03
N GLY A 197 -2.73 13.38 -0.83
CA GLY A 197 -2.11 14.12 -1.94
C GLY A 197 -2.36 13.54 -3.35
N GLY A 198 -3.09 12.43 -3.45
CA GLY A 198 -3.40 11.80 -4.73
C GLY A 198 -4.58 12.47 -5.43
N ILE A 199 -4.48 12.69 -6.75
CA ILE A 199 -5.69 12.87 -7.58
C ILE A 199 -6.45 11.55 -7.48
N ALA A 200 -7.70 11.58 -7.03
CA ALA A 200 -8.58 10.42 -7.02
C ALA A 200 -8.55 9.77 -8.42
N ARG A 201 -7.90 8.62 -8.53
CA ARG A 201 -7.91 7.84 -9.76
C ARG A 201 -9.12 6.95 -9.69
N ASP A 202 -10.06 7.16 -10.61
CA ASP A 202 -11.15 6.24 -10.82
C ASP A 202 -10.56 4.91 -11.29
N ILE A 203 -10.40 3.95 -10.36
CA ILE A 203 -9.91 2.62 -10.68
C ILE A 203 -11.07 1.92 -11.37
N LYS A 204 -11.07 1.95 -12.71
CA LYS A 204 -11.89 1.02 -13.50
C LYS A 204 -11.43 -0.38 -13.14
N THR A 205 -12.12 -1.04 -12.22
CA THR A 205 -11.96 -2.47 -11.99
C THR A 205 -12.26 -3.13 -13.32
N GLY A 206 -11.22 -3.57 -14.03
CA GLY A 206 -11.31 -4.23 -15.32
C GLY A 206 -12.00 -5.57 -15.18
N GLY A 207 -13.32 -5.56 -15.03
CA GLY A 207 -14.19 -6.71 -15.23
C GLY A 207 -14.38 -6.91 -16.73
N ARG A 208 -13.33 -7.34 -17.43
CA ARG A 208 -13.43 -7.95 -18.76
C ARG A 208 -12.31 -8.96 -18.89
N ASN A 209 -12.54 -10.10 -18.26
CA ASN A 209 -12.10 -11.37 -18.79
C ASN A 209 -13.29 -11.91 -19.61
N GLU A 210 -13.48 -11.34 -20.80
CA GLU A 210 -14.24 -11.95 -21.90
C GLU A 210 -13.28 -12.14 -23.07
#